data_AF-A0A8G2BL91-F1
#
_entry.id   AF-A0A8G2BL91-F1
#
_cell.length_a   1.000
_cell.length_b   1.000
_cell.length_c   1.000
_cell.angle_alpha   90.00
_cell.angle_beta   90.00
_cell.angle_gamma   90.00
#
_symmetry.space_group_name_H-M   'P 1'
#
loop_
_entity.id
_entity.type
_entity.pdbx_description
1 polymer ?
#
loop_
_entity_poly.entity_id
_entity_poly.type
_entity_poly.pdbx_seq_one_letter_code
_entity_poly.pdbx_strand_id
1 'polypeptide(L)'
;MISDTEYQRLYASPPRTLPGRVNRAALLLRGGMGRSRAFDDCFEMGGGADILARLLHRAHTESPELLEMMKDQGNWSEAFAVCPPTPAPLALSHEDRTYALSRATAGLPRVMTRRGVSLADGLTDARLAEALSSAMGEHGGCGGPDEPSLAWCGAGLRIWASWESVNTVQDTPVFQGVATVRAAREHWRIPDPDEAQLCLFDRDASASG
;
A
#
# COMPACT_ATOMS: atom_id res chain seq x y z
N MET A 1 22.89 0.86 10.93
CA MET A 1 22.98 -0.47 11.56
C MET A 1 21.66 -0.71 12.27
N ILE A 2 20.95 -1.80 11.96
CA ILE A 2 19.66 -2.16 12.59
C ILE A 2 19.92 -2.58 14.05
N SER A 3 19.02 -2.25 14.97
CA SER A 3 19.15 -2.63 16.39
C SER A 3 18.84 -4.11 16.62
N ASP A 4 19.39 -4.72 17.67
CA ASP A 4 19.06 -6.11 18.03
C ASP A 4 17.55 -6.33 18.24
N THR A 5 16.86 -5.36 18.84
CA THR A 5 15.40 -5.43 19.02
C THR A 5 14.66 -5.46 17.68
N GLU A 6 15.09 -4.65 16.73
CA GLU A 6 14.50 -4.60 15.39
C GLU A 6 14.84 -5.87 14.59
N TYR A 7 16.06 -6.39 14.72
CA TYR A 7 16.44 -7.70 14.17
C TYR A 7 15.56 -8.84 14.72
N GLN A 8 15.35 -8.90 16.04
CA GLN A 8 14.49 -9.92 16.66
C GLN A 8 13.03 -9.79 16.20
N ARG A 9 12.52 -8.56 16.03
CA ARG A 9 11.18 -8.33 15.47
C ARG A 9 11.07 -8.84 14.04
N LEU A 10 12.07 -8.55 13.20
CA LEU A 10 12.12 -9.08 11.85
C LEU A 10 12.13 -10.62 11.90
N TYR A 11 13.00 -11.22 12.71
CA TYR A 11 13.10 -12.67 12.81
C TYR A 11 11.78 -13.35 13.24
N ALA A 12 11.07 -12.78 14.21
CA ALA A 12 9.82 -13.34 14.75
C ALA A 12 8.64 -13.35 13.76
N SER A 13 8.72 -12.61 12.65
CA SER A 13 7.63 -12.52 11.66
C SER A 13 8.21 -12.46 10.26
N PRO A 14 8.50 -13.62 9.64
CA PRO A 14 9.01 -13.66 8.28
C PRO A 14 7.93 -13.21 7.30
N PRO A 15 8.28 -12.37 6.31
CA PRO A 15 7.35 -11.88 5.29
C PRO A 15 6.81 -13.05 4.48
N ARG A 16 5.49 -13.08 4.29
CA ARG A 16 4.80 -14.19 3.61
C ARG A 16 4.67 -13.96 2.11
N THR A 17 4.64 -12.70 1.69
CA THR A 17 4.46 -12.35 0.28
C THR A 17 5.81 -12.31 -0.43
N LEU A 18 5.80 -12.58 -1.74
CA LEU A 18 6.99 -12.38 -2.58
C LEU A 18 7.52 -10.93 -2.47
N PRO A 19 6.71 -9.87 -2.63
CA PRO A 19 7.19 -8.51 -2.42
C PRO A 19 7.73 -8.25 -1.02
N GLY A 20 7.09 -8.81 0.01
CA GLY A 20 7.56 -8.71 1.39
C GLY A 20 8.97 -9.24 1.57
N ARG A 21 9.26 -10.39 0.97
CA ARG A 21 10.58 -11.02 0.97
C ARG A 21 11.61 -10.22 0.20
N VAL A 22 11.25 -9.64 -0.94
CA VAL A 22 12.14 -8.74 -1.71
C VAL A 22 12.48 -7.49 -0.89
N ASN A 23 11.48 -6.83 -0.29
CA ASN A 23 11.70 -5.62 0.50
C ASN A 23 12.53 -5.90 1.75
N ARG A 24 12.27 -7.02 2.44
CA ARG A 24 13.08 -7.45 3.58
C ARG A 24 14.51 -7.77 3.18
N ALA A 25 14.73 -8.52 2.10
CA ALA A 25 16.06 -8.85 1.65
C ALA A 25 16.87 -7.58 1.29
N ALA A 26 16.24 -6.61 0.62
CA ALA A 26 16.86 -5.31 0.34
C ALA A 26 17.20 -4.53 1.63
N LEU A 27 16.30 -4.53 2.62
CA LEU A 27 16.53 -3.88 3.91
C LEU A 27 17.71 -4.53 4.67
N LEU A 28 17.76 -5.86 4.70
CA LEU A 28 18.83 -6.62 5.35
C LEU A 28 20.18 -6.38 4.68
N LEU A 29 20.24 -6.34 3.34
CA LEU A 29 21.46 -6.00 2.59
C LEU A 29 21.98 -4.61 2.95
N ARG A 30 21.10 -3.60 2.97
CA ARG A 30 21.42 -2.23 3.43
C ARG A 30 21.88 -2.17 4.88
N GLY A 31 21.39 -3.09 5.71
CA GLY A 31 21.83 -3.26 7.10
C GLY A 31 23.17 -3.98 7.26
N GLY A 32 23.81 -4.46 6.19
CA GLY A 32 25.01 -5.29 6.26
C GLY A 32 24.75 -6.75 6.67
N MET A 33 23.49 -7.20 6.57
CA MET A 33 23.02 -8.49 7.11
C MET A 33 22.70 -9.53 6.03
N GLY A 34 23.27 -9.44 4.83
CA GLY A 34 23.05 -10.42 3.75
C GLY A 34 23.67 -11.80 3.99
N ARG A 35 24.31 -12.03 5.15
CA ARG A 35 24.77 -13.35 5.63
C ARG A 35 23.98 -13.86 6.84
N SER A 36 22.87 -13.21 7.18
CA SER A 36 22.05 -13.60 8.32
C SER A 36 21.04 -14.68 7.93
N ARG A 37 20.63 -15.50 8.91
CA ARG A 37 19.54 -16.48 8.71
C ARG A 37 18.24 -15.82 8.22
N ALA A 38 17.95 -14.62 8.74
CA ALA A 38 16.80 -13.83 8.32
C ALA A 38 16.83 -13.42 6.84
N PHE A 39 18.03 -13.32 6.24
CA PHE A 39 18.20 -13.07 4.81
C PHE A 39 17.95 -14.36 4.01
N ASP A 40 18.54 -15.48 4.43
CA ASP A 40 18.35 -16.78 3.79
C ASP A 40 16.87 -17.20 3.76
N ASP A 41 16.15 -16.99 4.87
CA ASP A 41 14.71 -17.28 4.99
C ASP A 41 13.87 -16.55 3.92
N CYS A 42 14.35 -15.41 3.40
CA CYS A 42 13.66 -14.71 2.30
C CYS A 42 13.61 -15.61 1.04
N PHE A 43 14.67 -16.36 0.75
CA PHE A 43 14.80 -17.19 -0.44
C PHE A 43 14.28 -18.62 -0.25
N GLU A 44 14.39 -19.17 0.97
CA GLU A 44 14.03 -20.57 1.26
C GLU A 44 12.51 -20.83 1.21
N MET A 45 11.67 -19.81 1.35
CA MET A 45 10.21 -19.94 1.28
C MET A 45 9.64 -19.99 -0.16
N GLY A 46 10.46 -20.41 -1.14
CA GLY A 46 10.08 -20.57 -2.55
C GLY A 46 10.19 -19.28 -3.39
N GLY A 47 10.35 -19.38 -4.72
CA GLY A 47 10.49 -18.18 -5.58
C GLY A 47 11.81 -17.42 -5.40
N GLY A 48 12.86 -18.06 -4.89
CA GLY A 48 14.16 -17.42 -4.67
C GLY A 48 14.77 -16.79 -5.93
N ALA A 49 14.55 -17.39 -7.11
CA ALA A 49 14.95 -16.80 -8.39
C ALA A 49 14.24 -15.47 -8.68
N ASP A 50 12.94 -15.38 -8.41
CA ASP A 50 12.17 -14.13 -8.59
C ASP A 50 12.62 -13.05 -7.60
N ILE A 51 12.94 -13.43 -6.37
CA ILE A 51 13.47 -12.52 -5.36
C ILE A 51 14.81 -11.96 -5.81
N LEU A 52 15.71 -12.83 -6.26
CA LEU A 52 17.02 -12.44 -6.77
C LEU A 52 16.90 -11.52 -7.98
N ALA A 53 16.08 -11.89 -8.98
CA ALA A 53 15.86 -11.09 -10.17
C ALA A 53 15.35 -9.68 -9.83
N ARG A 54 14.41 -9.56 -8.86
CA ARG A 54 13.89 -8.28 -8.39
C ARG A 54 14.89 -7.46 -7.59
N LEU A 55 15.68 -8.10 -6.72
CA LEU A 55 16.75 -7.43 -5.99
C LEU A 55 17.81 -6.88 -6.94
N LEU A 56 18.20 -7.67 -7.94
CA LEU A 56 19.13 -7.24 -8.97
C LEU A 56 18.56 -6.09 -9.80
N HIS A 57 17.31 -6.18 -10.24
CA HIS A 57 16.64 -5.09 -10.95
C HIS A 57 16.68 -3.80 -10.13
N ARG A 58 16.26 -3.87 -8.85
CA ARG A 58 16.28 -2.76 -7.91
C ARG A 58 17.66 -2.17 -7.69
N ALA A 59 18.68 -3.02 -7.58
CA ALA A 59 20.07 -2.57 -7.43
C ALA A 59 20.57 -1.80 -8.67
N HIS A 60 20.11 -2.17 -9.87
CA HIS A 60 20.46 -1.48 -11.11
C HIS A 60 19.67 -0.20 -11.34
N THR A 61 18.38 -0.15 -10.97
CA THR A 61 17.49 0.97 -11.30
C THR A 61 17.30 1.98 -10.18
N GLU A 62 17.26 1.54 -8.92
CA GLU A 62 16.91 2.40 -7.78
C GLU A 62 18.11 2.73 -6.89
N SER A 63 19.08 1.83 -6.74
CA SER A 63 20.12 1.94 -5.71
C SER A 63 21.44 1.30 -6.12
N PRO A 64 22.35 2.04 -6.79
CA PRO A 64 23.69 1.54 -7.14
C PRO A 64 24.50 1.10 -5.91
N GLU A 65 24.25 1.68 -4.75
CA GLU A 65 24.86 1.25 -3.48
C GLU A 65 24.46 -0.18 -3.11
N LEU A 66 23.20 -0.57 -3.34
CA LEU A 66 22.74 -1.93 -3.11
C LEU A 66 23.52 -2.92 -3.99
N LEU A 67 23.88 -2.53 -5.22
CA LEU A 67 24.68 -3.34 -6.13
C LEU A 67 26.07 -3.61 -5.55
N GLU A 68 26.77 -2.59 -5.06
CA GLU A 68 28.08 -2.75 -4.41
C GLU A 68 27.98 -3.60 -3.14
N MET A 69 26.96 -3.38 -2.32
CA MET A 69 26.74 -4.19 -1.11
C MET A 69 26.50 -5.67 -1.43
N MET A 70 25.77 -5.98 -2.50
CA MET A 70 25.57 -7.35 -2.93
C MET A 70 26.86 -7.99 -3.46
N LYS A 71 27.74 -7.23 -4.14
CA LYS A 71 29.08 -7.70 -4.55
C LYS A 71 29.95 -8.05 -3.35
N ASP A 72 29.93 -7.24 -2.30
CA ASP A 72 30.76 -7.45 -1.10
C ASP A 72 30.29 -8.64 -0.26
N GLN A 73 28.98 -8.91 -0.25
CA GLN A 73 28.40 -9.89 0.69
C GLN A 73 28.39 -11.33 0.16
N GLY A 74 28.62 -11.56 -1.13
CA GLY A 74 28.74 -12.93 -1.67
C GLY A 74 29.39 -13.03 -3.05
N ASN A 75 29.54 -14.26 -3.55
CA ASN A 75 30.16 -14.57 -4.84
C ASN A 75 29.18 -14.34 -6.01
N TRP A 76 28.48 -13.20 -6.00
CA TRP A 76 27.41 -12.84 -6.94
C TRP A 76 27.94 -12.17 -8.22
N SER A 77 29.26 -12.03 -8.35
CA SER A 77 29.95 -11.35 -9.45
C SER A 77 29.48 -11.80 -10.84
N GLU A 78 29.22 -13.10 -11.03
CA GLU A 78 28.73 -13.64 -12.30
C GLU A 78 27.25 -13.30 -12.57
N ALA A 79 26.42 -13.19 -11.53
CA ALA A 79 25.00 -12.83 -11.66
C ALA A 79 24.79 -11.36 -12.08
N PHE A 80 25.80 -10.51 -11.91
CA PHE A 80 25.77 -9.09 -12.32
C PHE A 80 26.27 -8.85 -13.76
N ALA A 81 26.92 -9.83 -14.39
CA ALA A 81 27.47 -9.67 -15.74
C ALA A 81 26.37 -9.52 -16.81
N VAL A 82 25.13 -9.91 -16.48
CA VAL A 82 23.96 -9.75 -17.33
C VAL A 82 22.90 -9.01 -16.52
N CYS A 83 22.49 -7.83 -16.97
CA CYS A 83 21.32 -7.16 -16.41
C CYS A 83 20.13 -8.10 -16.57
N PRO A 84 19.53 -8.62 -15.49
CA PRO A 84 18.42 -9.53 -15.62
C PRO A 84 17.25 -8.82 -16.30
N PRO A 85 16.42 -9.55 -17.08
CA PRO A 85 15.24 -8.96 -17.69
C PRO A 85 14.38 -8.33 -16.58
N THR A 86 13.83 -7.15 -16.86
CA THR A 86 12.92 -6.47 -15.92
C THR A 86 11.81 -7.45 -15.52
N PRO A 87 11.70 -7.80 -14.23
CA PRO A 87 10.66 -8.70 -13.78
C PRO A 87 9.29 -8.04 -14.03
N ALA A 88 8.27 -8.86 -14.34
CA ALA A 88 6.93 -8.33 -14.54
C ALA A 88 6.48 -7.54 -13.28
N PRO A 89 5.75 -6.42 -13.43
CA PRO A 89 5.25 -5.66 -12.27
C PRO A 89 4.43 -6.57 -11.35
N LEU A 90 4.58 -6.41 -10.03
CA LEU A 90 3.73 -7.12 -9.08
C LEU A 90 2.34 -6.51 -9.12
N ALA A 91 1.40 -7.24 -9.72
CA ALA A 91 0.02 -6.80 -9.79
C ALA A 91 -0.57 -6.66 -8.39
N LEU A 92 -1.17 -5.50 -8.11
CA LEU A 92 -1.95 -5.29 -6.89
C LEU A 92 -3.21 -6.14 -6.94
N SER A 93 -3.38 -6.96 -5.91
CA SER A 93 -4.61 -7.72 -5.68
C SER A 93 -5.77 -6.78 -5.29
N HIS A 94 -6.99 -7.30 -5.28
CA HIS A 94 -8.13 -6.56 -4.77
C HIS A 94 -7.95 -6.21 -3.27
N GLU A 95 -7.37 -7.13 -2.49
CA GLU A 95 -7.08 -6.91 -1.08
C GLU A 95 -6.10 -5.76 -0.87
N ASP A 96 -5.05 -5.68 -1.68
CA ASP A 96 -4.05 -4.60 -1.61
C ASP A 96 -4.67 -3.23 -1.88
N ARG A 97 -5.59 -3.17 -2.86
CA ARG A 97 -6.31 -1.93 -3.18
C ARG A 97 -7.25 -1.52 -2.04
N THR A 98 -7.95 -2.47 -1.45
CA THR A 98 -8.84 -2.23 -0.30
C THR A 98 -8.03 -1.79 0.92
N TYR A 99 -6.87 -2.40 1.16
CA TYR A 99 -5.93 -1.96 2.19
C TYR A 99 -5.46 -0.52 1.94
N ALA A 100 -5.04 -0.19 0.71
CA ALA A 100 -4.62 1.16 0.34
C ALA A 100 -5.71 2.22 0.59
N LEU A 101 -6.95 1.91 0.19
CA LEU A 101 -8.11 2.77 0.42
C LEU A 101 -8.37 2.96 1.92
N SER A 102 -8.38 1.86 2.69
CA SER A 102 -8.63 1.90 4.13
C SER A 102 -7.60 2.77 4.85
N ARG A 103 -6.31 2.61 4.53
CA ARG A 103 -5.21 3.39 5.11
C ARG A 103 -5.31 4.87 4.76
N ALA A 104 -5.50 5.20 3.49
CA ALA A 104 -5.62 6.59 3.04
C ALA A 104 -6.84 7.30 3.64
N THR A 105 -7.92 6.56 3.91
CA THR A 105 -9.18 7.10 4.41
C THR A 105 -9.40 6.88 5.92
N ALA A 106 -8.41 6.35 6.65
CA ALA A 106 -8.53 6.03 8.07
C ALA A 106 -8.85 7.24 8.98
N GLY A 107 -8.58 8.46 8.51
CA GLY A 107 -8.94 9.70 9.20
C GLY A 107 -10.43 10.06 9.14
N LEU A 108 -11.21 9.42 8.25
CA LEU A 108 -12.60 9.79 7.96
C LEU A 108 -13.49 9.76 9.22
N PRO A 109 -13.50 8.70 10.06
CA PRO A 109 -14.32 8.69 11.28
C PRO A 109 -14.05 9.88 12.20
N ARG A 110 -12.77 10.26 12.36
CA ARG A 110 -12.38 11.41 13.18
C ARG A 110 -12.89 12.73 12.61
N VAL A 111 -12.85 12.91 11.29
CA VAL A 111 -13.41 14.10 10.63
C VAL A 111 -14.92 14.17 10.84
N MET A 112 -15.63 13.04 10.74
CA MET A 112 -17.08 12.96 10.95
C MET A 112 -17.48 13.29 12.40
N THR A 113 -16.79 12.72 13.38
CA THR A 113 -17.02 13.05 14.80
C THR A 113 -16.86 14.55 15.07
N ARG A 114 -15.81 15.18 14.51
CA ARG A 114 -15.59 16.63 14.68
C ARG A 114 -16.69 17.48 14.05
N ARG A 115 -17.31 17.00 12.98
CA ARG A 115 -18.42 17.67 12.30
C ARG A 115 -19.78 17.37 12.94
N GLY A 116 -19.85 16.47 13.92
CA GLY A 116 -21.11 16.05 14.53
C GLY A 116 -22.03 15.27 13.57
N VAL A 117 -21.46 14.60 12.56
CA VAL A 117 -22.20 13.81 11.56
C VAL A 117 -21.90 12.34 11.77
N SER A 118 -22.92 11.48 11.74
CA SER A 118 -22.75 10.03 11.72
C SER A 118 -22.61 9.52 10.29
N LEU A 119 -21.68 8.60 10.04
CA LEU A 119 -21.59 7.92 8.74
C LEU A 119 -22.84 7.07 8.45
N ALA A 120 -23.56 6.64 9.49
CA ALA A 120 -24.79 5.85 9.37
C ALA A 120 -25.97 6.66 8.84
N ASP A 121 -25.95 7.99 9.00
CA ASP A 121 -27.02 8.88 8.50
C ASP A 121 -26.95 9.06 6.97
N GLY A 122 -25.87 8.57 6.35
CA GLY A 122 -25.61 8.75 4.93
C GLY A 122 -25.00 10.10 4.59
N LEU A 123 -24.35 10.15 3.42
CA LEU A 123 -23.73 11.35 2.87
C LEU A 123 -23.97 11.36 1.37
N THR A 124 -24.30 12.52 0.82
CA THR A 124 -24.23 12.74 -0.64
C THR A 124 -22.78 12.63 -1.10
N ASP A 125 -22.57 12.30 -2.37
CA ASP A 125 -21.22 12.17 -2.95
C ASP A 125 -20.38 13.43 -2.76
N ALA A 126 -20.98 14.62 -2.90
CA ALA A 126 -20.28 15.89 -2.71
C ALA A 126 -19.77 16.06 -1.27
N ARG A 127 -20.60 15.73 -0.26
CA ARG A 127 -20.20 15.84 1.15
C ARG A 127 -19.19 14.76 1.53
N LEU A 128 -19.34 13.55 0.98
CA LEU A 128 -18.37 12.47 1.18
C LEU A 128 -17.01 12.83 0.55
N ALA A 129 -16.98 13.41 -0.65
CA ALA A 129 -15.76 13.88 -1.28
C ALA A 129 -15.04 14.95 -0.44
N GLU A 130 -15.77 15.93 0.09
CA GLU A 130 -15.21 16.97 0.96
C GLU A 130 -14.63 16.38 2.26
N ALA A 131 -15.36 15.46 2.88
CA ALA A 131 -14.95 14.73 4.07
C ALA A 131 -13.66 13.92 3.84
N LEU A 132 -13.59 13.18 2.73
CA LEU A 132 -12.42 12.40 2.33
C LEU A 132 -11.22 13.31 2.08
N SER A 133 -11.41 14.40 1.35
CA SER A 133 -10.34 15.37 1.10
C SER A 133 -9.77 15.93 2.41
N SER A 134 -10.64 16.25 3.37
CA SER A 134 -10.21 16.72 4.69
C SER A 134 -9.52 15.63 5.51
N ALA A 135 -9.92 14.37 5.38
CA ALA A 135 -9.34 13.24 6.11
C ALA A 135 -7.96 12.85 5.58
N MET A 136 -7.77 12.91 4.26
CA MET A 136 -6.52 12.56 3.58
C MET A 136 -5.45 13.65 3.72
N GLY A 137 -5.85 14.91 3.89
CA GLY A 137 -4.94 16.05 3.98
C GLY A 137 -4.26 16.39 2.65
N GLU A 138 -3.22 17.22 2.71
CA GLU A 138 -2.49 17.66 1.50
C GLU A 138 -1.69 16.51 0.87
N HIS A 139 -0.90 15.82 1.69
CA HIS A 139 -0.11 14.68 1.26
C HIS A 139 0.12 13.72 2.42
N GLY A 140 0.03 12.42 2.15
CA GLY A 140 0.37 11.38 3.10
C GLY A 140 0.89 10.14 2.39
N GLY A 141 1.50 9.25 3.16
CA GLY A 141 2.03 8.00 2.65
C GLY A 141 2.38 7.05 3.78
N CYS A 142 2.47 5.77 3.44
CA CYS A 142 3.04 4.77 4.32
C CYS A 142 3.59 3.62 3.50
N GLY A 143 4.32 2.73 4.15
CA GLY A 143 4.84 1.51 3.54
C GLY A 143 5.64 0.74 4.57
N GLY A 144 5.89 -0.52 4.27
CA GLY A 144 6.66 -1.41 5.12
C GLY A 144 7.14 -2.59 4.30
N PRO A 145 7.95 -3.49 4.89
CA PRO A 145 8.38 -4.70 4.20
C PRO A 145 7.19 -5.47 3.66
N ASP A 146 6.18 -5.75 4.49
CA ASP A 146 4.98 -6.53 4.15
C ASP A 146 3.76 -5.70 3.75
N GLU A 147 3.94 -4.40 3.49
CA GLU A 147 2.85 -3.50 3.11
C GLU A 147 3.18 -2.87 1.75
N PRO A 148 2.20 -2.69 0.86
CA PRO A 148 2.44 -1.90 -0.35
C PRO A 148 2.90 -0.49 0.02
N SER A 149 3.81 0.06 -0.77
CA SER A 149 4.11 1.49 -0.73
C SER A 149 2.86 2.25 -1.15
N LEU A 150 2.44 3.19 -0.31
CA LEU A 150 1.25 4.00 -0.49
C LEU A 150 1.63 5.47 -0.50
N ALA A 151 0.96 6.23 -1.36
CA ALA A 151 0.90 7.68 -1.28
C ALA A 151 -0.54 8.12 -1.52
N TRP A 152 -0.95 9.24 -0.93
CA TRP A 152 -2.28 9.78 -1.16
C TRP A 152 -2.30 11.31 -1.01
N CYS A 153 -3.33 11.91 -1.59
CA CYS A 153 -3.54 13.35 -1.60
C CYS A 153 -5.04 13.65 -1.62
N GLY A 154 -5.51 14.53 -0.74
CA GLY A 154 -6.90 14.99 -0.72
C GLY A 154 -7.27 15.74 -2.00
N ALA A 155 -6.32 16.45 -2.62
CA ALA A 155 -6.54 17.11 -3.90
C ALA A 155 -6.74 16.09 -5.03
N GLY A 156 -7.95 16.08 -5.57
CA GLY A 156 -8.40 15.10 -6.56
C GLY A 156 -8.65 13.70 -6.00
N LEU A 157 -8.65 13.54 -4.67
CA LEU A 157 -8.88 12.27 -3.96
C LEU A 157 -8.03 11.12 -4.53
N ARG A 158 -6.72 11.37 -4.68
CA ARG A 158 -5.81 10.44 -5.35
C ARG A 158 -5.17 9.50 -4.33
N ILE A 159 -5.15 8.22 -4.66
CA ILE A 159 -4.46 7.17 -3.91
C ILE A 159 -3.60 6.40 -4.88
N TRP A 160 -2.32 6.30 -4.57
CA TRP A 160 -1.35 5.47 -5.28
C TRP A 160 -0.96 4.31 -4.37
N ALA A 161 -0.78 3.14 -4.99
CA ALA A 161 -0.30 1.96 -4.31
C ALA A 161 0.62 1.21 -5.27
N SER A 162 1.68 0.61 -4.73
CA SER A 162 2.53 -0.33 -5.45
C SER A 162 3.22 -1.25 -4.45
N TRP A 163 3.52 -2.48 -4.86
CA TRP A 163 4.44 -3.34 -4.09
C TRP A 163 5.91 -2.91 -4.23
N GLU A 164 6.17 -2.03 -5.19
CA GLU A 164 7.42 -1.28 -5.39
C GLU A 164 7.27 0.13 -4.82
N SER A 165 8.28 0.97 -4.96
CA SER A 165 8.20 2.37 -4.51
C SER A 165 7.24 3.16 -5.40
N VAL A 166 6.24 3.80 -4.78
CA VAL A 166 5.32 4.69 -5.50
C VAL A 166 6.03 5.99 -5.90
N ASN A 167 5.88 6.38 -7.16
CA ASN A 167 6.24 7.68 -7.69
C ASN A 167 4.98 8.46 -8.11
N THR A 168 4.55 9.42 -7.30
CA THR A 168 3.30 10.18 -7.53
C THR A 168 3.32 11.09 -8.76
N VAL A 169 4.47 11.29 -9.40
CA VAL A 169 4.63 12.08 -10.62
C VAL A 169 4.45 11.21 -11.87
N GLN A 170 4.94 9.98 -11.84
CA GLN A 170 4.96 9.06 -12.99
C GLN A 170 3.84 8.02 -12.93
N ASP A 171 3.47 7.59 -11.73
CA ASP A 171 2.50 6.51 -11.53
C ASP A 171 1.08 7.02 -11.65
N THR A 172 0.23 6.17 -12.24
CA THR A 172 -1.21 6.40 -12.28
C THR A 172 -1.83 6.00 -10.93
N PRO A 173 -2.67 6.85 -10.31
CA PRO A 173 -3.32 6.50 -9.06
C PRO A 173 -4.26 5.30 -9.23
N VAL A 174 -4.32 4.42 -8.22
CA VAL A 174 -5.24 3.27 -8.18
C VAL A 174 -6.68 3.69 -7.91
N PHE A 175 -6.87 4.83 -7.22
CA PHE A 175 -8.17 5.49 -7.05
C PHE A 175 -8.02 7.00 -7.27
N GLN A 176 -8.99 7.61 -7.96
CA GLN A 176 -9.03 9.04 -8.19
C GLN A 176 -10.47 9.57 -8.27
N GLY A 177 -10.71 10.75 -7.68
CA GLY A 177 -11.97 11.49 -7.81
C GLY A 177 -13.19 10.66 -7.43
N VAL A 178 -14.16 10.57 -8.35
CA VAL A 178 -15.42 9.83 -8.16
C VAL A 178 -15.17 8.34 -7.87
N ALA A 179 -14.14 7.74 -8.46
CA ALA A 179 -13.80 6.34 -8.19
C ALA A 179 -13.40 6.13 -6.73
N THR A 180 -12.70 7.10 -6.13
CA THR A 180 -12.35 7.08 -4.70
C THR A 180 -13.58 7.23 -3.82
N VAL A 181 -14.50 8.13 -4.17
CA VAL A 181 -15.77 8.32 -3.44
C VAL A 181 -16.58 7.02 -3.44
N ARG A 182 -16.78 6.41 -4.61
CA ARG A 182 -17.51 5.14 -4.75
C ARG A 182 -16.86 4.02 -3.95
N ALA A 183 -15.54 3.88 -4.05
CA ALA A 183 -14.81 2.85 -3.31
C ALA A 183 -14.89 3.05 -1.80
N ALA A 184 -14.76 4.30 -1.32
CA ALA A 184 -14.91 4.63 0.09
C ALA A 184 -16.34 4.36 0.59
N ARG A 185 -17.36 4.70 -0.21
CA ARG A 185 -18.75 4.42 0.10
C ARG A 185 -18.99 2.93 0.35
N GLU A 186 -18.49 2.10 -0.56
CA GLU A 186 -18.58 0.64 -0.45
C GLU A 186 -17.81 0.12 0.78
N HIS A 187 -16.57 0.57 0.97
CA HIS A 187 -15.71 0.13 2.07
C HIS A 187 -16.28 0.48 3.46
N TRP A 188 -16.78 1.70 3.62
CA TRP A 188 -17.32 2.20 4.89
C TRP A 188 -18.84 2.00 5.04
N ARG A 189 -19.50 1.40 4.03
CA ARG A 189 -20.95 1.16 3.98
C ARG A 189 -21.78 2.41 4.23
N ILE A 190 -21.44 3.50 3.56
CA ILE A 190 -22.09 4.82 3.77
C ILE A 190 -23.32 4.90 2.85
N PRO A 191 -24.56 5.07 3.38
CA PRO A 191 -25.75 5.23 2.55
C PRO A 191 -25.67 6.49 1.68
N ASP A 192 -26.22 6.42 0.46
CA ASP A 192 -26.42 7.60 -0.39
C ASP A 192 -27.86 8.09 -0.24
N PRO A 193 -28.10 9.26 0.38
CA PRO A 193 -29.45 9.79 0.54
C PRO A 193 -30.08 10.23 -0.80
N ASP A 194 -29.29 10.43 -1.86
CA ASP A 194 -29.81 10.79 -3.18
C ASP A 194 -30.26 9.55 -3.98
N GLU A 195 -29.96 8.34 -3.50
CA GLU A 195 -30.36 7.09 -4.14
C GLU A 195 -31.84 6.81 -3.86
N ALA A 196 -32.68 7.12 -4.85
CA ALA A 196 -34.15 7.14 -4.76
C ALA A 196 -34.80 5.84 -4.25
N GLN A 197 -34.09 4.72 -4.26
CA GLN A 197 -34.60 3.44 -3.72
C GLN A 197 -34.77 3.45 -2.19
N LEU A 198 -34.14 4.35 -1.45
CA LEU A 198 -34.39 4.52 0.00
C LEU A 198 -35.67 5.34 0.29
N CYS A 199 -36.12 6.18 -0.64
CA CYS A 199 -37.35 6.97 -0.46
C CYS A 199 -38.65 6.16 -0.58
N LEU A 200 -38.59 4.89 -1.01
CA LEU A 200 -39.79 4.09 -1.23
C LEU A 200 -40.36 3.49 0.06
N PHE A 201 -39.55 3.28 1.09
CA PHE A 201 -40.01 2.62 2.33
C PHE A 201 -40.41 3.59 3.45
N ASP A 202 -39.96 4.85 3.41
CA ASP A 202 -40.30 5.84 4.44
C ASP A 202 -41.67 6.51 4.20
N ARG A 203 -42.22 6.45 2.98
CA ARG A 203 -43.51 7.10 2.65
C ARG A 203 -44.74 6.32 3.07
N ASP A 204 -44.62 5.01 3.31
CA ASP A 204 -45.77 4.18 3.70
C ASP A 204 -46.00 4.15 5.23
N ALA A 205 -45.00 4.54 6.04
CA ALA A 205 -45.12 4.55 7.50
C ALA A 205 -45.91 5.75 8.06
N SER A 206 -46.13 6.80 7.26
CA SER A 206 -46.79 8.04 7.71
C SER A 206 -48.25 8.19 7.21
N ALA A 207 -48.78 7.21 6.47
CA ALA A 207 -50.13 7.25 5.92
C ALA A 207 -51.18 6.45 6.73
N SER A 208 -50.83 6.00 7.94
CA SER A 208 -51.68 5.13 8.79
C SER A 208 -51.93 5.69 10.19
N GLY A 209 -52.21 6.99 10.32
CA GLY A 209 -52.52 7.64 11.60
C GLY A 209 -53.52 8.78 11.47
#